data_AF-A0AAV5A443-F1
#
_entry.id   AF-A0AAV5A443-F1
#
_cell.length_a   1.000
_cell.length_b   1.000
_cell.length_c   1.000
_cell.angle_alpha   90.00
_cell.angle_beta   90.00
_cell.angle_gamma   90.00
#
_symmetry.space_group_name_H-M   'P 1'
#
loop_
_entity.id
_entity.type
_entity.pdbx_description
1 polymer ?
#
loop_
_entity_poly.entity_id
_entity_poly.type
_entity_poly.pdbx_seq_one_letter_code
_entity_poly.pdbx_strand_id
1 'polypeptide(L)'
;MASISGAFGGLLAAAISNMQGVGGKPAWSWIFILEGLATVVAGVLSFWIIVDFPDTATFITEAERKYIIKKLQDDGQFSVAGETFAFRHILAAFRDYKTWLCMLIGAGYILTCIVGYYADRLGNRGYFNLGCFGVGIVGYIILITSHNATLSYIAIYLAASGIYPVVANSTTWFANNAEGSYKRGVTVAMAIGFANLQGIYRAQDAPRYILGHAVQLGYISLGFIATSVLMLTLHRENKKRQRGERDEIILSENRMLDPEKETRNKRNGVFETVEDARREKGDKWSGFRYHL
;
A
#
# COMPACT_ATOMS: atom_id res chain seq x y z
N MET A 1 7.51 10.73 11.01
CA MET A 1 6.77 10.09 12.13
C MET A 1 7.55 8.94 12.81
N ALA A 2 8.51 8.27 12.15
CA ALA A 2 9.26 7.15 12.76
C ALA A 2 10.11 7.53 14.00
N SER A 3 10.70 8.73 14.02
CA SER A 3 11.61 9.16 15.10
C SER A 3 10.90 9.40 16.43
N ILE A 4 9.64 9.86 16.41
CA ILE A 4 8.83 10.06 17.62
C ILE A 4 8.31 8.71 18.11
N SER A 5 7.87 7.83 17.20
CA SER A 5 7.42 6.47 17.55
C SER A 5 8.52 5.66 18.24
N GLY A 6 9.77 5.76 17.79
CA GLY A 6 10.91 5.06 18.42
C GLY A 6 11.21 5.53 19.86
N ALA A 7 11.11 6.84 20.13
CA ALA A 7 11.36 7.40 21.47
C ALA A 7 10.24 7.04 22.47
N PHE A 8 8.98 7.04 22.02
CA PHE A 8 7.84 6.66 22.85
C PHE A 8 7.72 5.14 23.03
N GLY A 9 8.04 4.35 22.00
CA GLY A 9 7.97 2.89 22.06
C GLY A 9 8.91 2.29 23.10
N GLY A 10 10.15 2.81 23.21
CA GLY A 10 11.11 2.35 24.23
C GLY A 10 10.68 2.68 25.66
N LEU A 11 10.17 3.90 25.89
CA LEU A 11 9.69 4.32 27.21
C LEU A 11 8.42 3.56 27.63
N LEU A 12 7.49 3.36 26.69
CA LEU A 12 6.25 2.61 26.91
C LEU A 12 6.55 1.13 27.18
N ALA A 13 7.48 0.52 26.45
CA ALA A 13 7.93 -0.84 26.70
C ALA A 13 8.60 -0.99 28.09
N ALA A 14 9.41 0.00 28.49
CA ALA A 14 10.01 0.03 29.83
C ALA A 14 8.95 0.15 30.95
N ALA A 15 7.93 0.97 30.75
CA ALA A 15 6.81 1.10 31.69
C ALA A 15 5.98 -0.19 31.79
N ILE A 16 5.70 -0.84 30.65
CA ILE A 16 4.89 -2.06 30.57
C ILE A 16 5.65 -3.30 31.05
N SER A 17 6.99 -3.29 31.04
CA SER A 17 7.81 -4.32 31.68
C SER A 17 7.45 -4.54 33.16
N ASN A 18 7.03 -3.47 33.87
CA ASN A 18 6.57 -3.55 35.26
C ASN A 18 5.18 -4.18 35.43
N MET A 19 4.44 -4.42 34.34
CA MET A 19 3.12 -5.09 34.35
C MET A 19 3.21 -6.61 34.18
N GLN A 20 4.41 -7.19 34.30
CA GLN A 20 4.60 -8.63 34.19
C GLN A 20 3.85 -9.38 35.32
N GLY A 21 2.90 -10.24 34.95
CA GLY A 21 2.08 -10.99 35.91
C GLY A 21 0.72 -10.36 36.23
N VAL A 22 0.47 -9.11 35.79
CA VAL A 22 -0.85 -8.48 35.92
C VAL A 22 -1.86 -9.23 35.04
N GLY A 23 -2.94 -9.73 35.65
CA GLY A 23 -3.96 -10.54 34.96
C GLY A 23 -3.47 -11.92 34.48
N GLY A 24 -2.36 -12.44 35.03
CA GLY A 24 -1.80 -13.74 34.64
C GLY A 24 -1.17 -13.77 33.24
N LYS A 25 -0.92 -12.60 32.63
CA LYS A 25 -0.35 -12.48 31.28
C LYS A 25 1.09 -11.96 31.31
N PRO A 26 1.93 -12.38 30.35
CA PRO A 26 3.28 -11.85 30.21
C PRO A 26 3.25 -10.40 29.69
N ALA A 27 4.28 -9.61 30.04
CA ALA A 27 4.35 -8.17 29.73
C ALA A 27 4.23 -7.87 28.22
N TRP A 28 4.76 -8.73 27.35
CA TRP A 28 4.67 -8.54 25.90
C TRP A 28 3.23 -8.53 25.38
N SER A 29 2.30 -9.25 26.02
CA SER A 29 0.89 -9.27 25.61
C SER A 29 0.18 -7.95 25.94
N TRP A 30 0.59 -7.28 27.01
CA TRP A 30 0.03 -5.98 27.39
C TRP A 30 0.41 -4.87 26.43
N ILE A 31 1.56 -4.96 25.75
CA ILE A 31 1.94 -4.03 24.69
C ILE A 31 0.88 -4.04 23.58
N PHE A 32 0.57 -5.22 23.03
CA PHE A 32 -0.44 -5.35 21.98
C PHE A 32 -1.85 -4.99 22.44
N ILE A 33 -2.21 -5.31 23.70
CA ILE A 33 -3.54 -4.98 24.23
C ILE A 33 -3.70 -3.47 24.41
N LEU A 34 -2.73 -2.79 25.01
CA LEU A 34 -2.81 -1.35 25.28
C LEU A 34 -2.69 -0.54 23.99
N GLU A 35 -1.75 -0.89 23.12
CA GLU A 35 -1.57 -0.24 21.82
C GLU A 35 -2.79 -0.47 20.92
N GLY A 36 -3.26 -1.72 20.83
CA GLY A 36 -4.46 -2.08 20.07
C GLY A 36 -5.73 -1.42 20.60
N LEU A 37 -5.92 -1.36 21.92
CA LEU A 37 -7.06 -0.66 22.53
C LEU A 37 -7.01 0.83 22.25
N ALA A 38 -5.84 1.46 22.36
CA ALA A 38 -5.68 2.87 22.01
C ALA A 38 -6.00 3.12 20.53
N THR A 39 -5.63 2.21 19.63
CA THR A 39 -5.96 2.32 18.20
C THR A 39 -7.46 2.16 17.95
N VAL A 40 -8.12 1.21 18.65
CA VAL A 40 -9.56 1.02 18.56
C VAL A 40 -10.30 2.26 19.06
N VAL A 41 -9.90 2.82 20.20
CA VAL A 41 -10.49 4.06 20.74
C VAL A 41 -10.29 5.22 19.76
N ALA A 42 -9.07 5.41 19.22
CA ALA A 42 -8.80 6.43 18.21
C ALA A 42 -9.64 6.22 16.93
N GLY A 43 -9.82 4.97 16.50
CA GLY A 43 -10.67 4.62 15.36
C GLY A 43 -12.15 4.93 15.60
N VAL A 44 -12.69 4.59 16.78
CA VAL A 44 -14.07 4.94 17.16
C VAL A 44 -14.25 6.46 17.24
N LEU A 45 -13.30 7.18 17.84
CA LEU A 45 -13.33 8.63 17.91
C LEU A 45 -13.18 9.29 16.54
N SER A 46 -12.43 8.68 15.61
CA SER A 46 -12.25 9.20 14.25
C SER A 46 -13.57 9.30 13.49
N PHE A 47 -14.54 8.42 13.77
CA PHE A 47 -15.88 8.50 13.18
C PHE A 47 -16.62 9.81 13.53
N TRP A 48 -16.31 10.38 14.70
CA TRP A 48 -16.92 11.63 15.17
C TRP A 48 -16.07 12.86 14.85
N ILE A 49 -14.76 12.70 14.68
CA ILE A 49 -13.81 13.80 14.49
C ILE A 49 -13.54 14.08 13.01
N ILE A 50 -13.49 13.05 12.16
CA ILE A 50 -13.19 13.21 10.73
C ILE A 50 -14.46 13.62 10.00
N VAL A 51 -14.43 14.83 9.44
CA VAL A 51 -15.47 15.33 8.54
C VAL A 51 -14.94 15.23 7.11
N ASP A 52 -15.70 14.59 6.22
CA ASP A 52 -15.26 14.29 4.85
C ASP A 52 -14.98 15.55 4.00
N PHE A 53 -15.63 16.68 4.31
CA PHE A 53 -15.44 17.94 3.60
C PHE A 53 -15.53 19.16 4.55
N PRO A 54 -14.81 20.26 4.26
CA PRO A 54 -14.93 21.51 5.02
C PRO A 54 -16.35 22.09 4.97
N ASP A 55 -17.16 21.66 3.98
CA ASP A 55 -18.54 22.09 3.81
C ASP A 55 -19.50 21.47 4.85
N THR A 56 -19.19 20.27 5.34
CA THR A 56 -19.96 19.56 6.37
C THR A 56 -19.42 19.79 7.79
N ALA A 57 -18.33 20.55 7.94
CA ALA A 57 -17.69 20.77 9.24
C ALA A 57 -18.49 21.76 10.10
N THR A 58 -18.96 21.28 11.25
CA THR A 58 -19.72 22.05 12.25
C THR A 58 -18.83 22.93 13.14
N PHE A 59 -17.51 22.72 13.12
CA PHE A 59 -16.55 23.40 13.99
C PHE A 59 -15.88 24.63 13.35
N ILE A 60 -16.19 24.97 12.09
CA ILE A 60 -15.50 26.02 11.31
C ILE A 60 -16.46 27.18 11.05
N THR A 61 -16.03 28.42 11.32
CA THR A 61 -16.80 29.62 10.96
C THR A 61 -16.79 29.89 9.45
N GLU A 62 -17.80 30.58 8.90
CA GLU A 62 -17.90 30.87 7.45
C GLU A 62 -16.68 31.60 6.88
N ALA A 63 -16.02 32.44 7.68
CA ALA A 63 -14.80 33.14 7.29
C ALA A 63 -13.60 32.19 7.16
N GLU A 64 -13.42 31.28 8.12
CA GLU A 64 -12.39 30.23 8.09
C GLU A 64 -12.66 29.22 6.98
N ARG A 65 -13.93 28.88 6.73
CA ARG A 65 -14.33 28.00 5.63
C ARG A 65 -13.93 28.58 4.28
N LYS A 66 -14.19 29.86 4.02
CA LYS A 66 -13.75 30.53 2.77
C LYS A 66 -12.24 30.57 2.64
N TYR A 67 -11.51 30.79 3.74
CA TYR A 67 -10.04 30.73 3.74
C TYR A 67 -9.53 29.33 3.45
N ILE A 68 -10.11 28.29 4.07
CA ILE A 68 -9.74 26.89 3.88
C ILE A 68 -10.06 26.42 2.46
N ILE A 69 -11.22 26.77 1.91
CA ILE A 69 -11.58 26.47 0.51
C ILE A 69 -10.60 27.16 -0.44
N LYS A 70 -10.31 28.45 -0.22
CA LYS A 70 -9.35 29.19 -1.03
C LYS A 70 -7.95 28.58 -0.94
N LYS A 71 -7.51 28.19 0.25
CA LYS A 71 -6.21 27.56 0.48
C LYS A 71 -6.14 26.14 -0.09
N LEU A 72 -7.22 25.35 0.00
CA LEU A 72 -7.34 24.04 -0.65
C LEU A 72 -7.34 24.15 -2.19
N GLN A 73 -7.88 25.25 -2.71
CA GLN A 73 -7.87 25.59 -4.14
C GLN A 73 -6.48 26.05 -4.61
N ASP A 74 -5.75 26.80 -3.77
CA ASP A 74 -4.36 27.19 -4.00
C ASP A 74 -3.37 26.00 -3.81
N ASP A 75 -3.65 25.07 -2.89
CA ASP A 75 -2.87 23.85 -2.63
C ASP A 75 -3.20 22.69 -3.61
N GLY A 76 -4.17 22.89 -4.51
CA GLY A 76 -4.49 21.95 -5.59
C GLY A 76 -5.15 20.63 -5.17
N GLN A 77 -5.72 20.54 -3.95
CA GLN A 77 -6.32 19.29 -3.45
C GLN A 77 -7.75 19.02 -3.94
N PHE A 78 -8.43 20.01 -4.53
CA PHE A 78 -9.67 19.82 -5.26
C PHE A 78 -9.39 19.67 -6.76
N SER A 79 -9.05 18.47 -7.25
CA SER A 79 -9.56 18.01 -8.57
C SER A 79 -9.10 16.59 -8.91
N VAL A 80 -10.06 15.65 -8.96
CA VAL A 80 -9.97 14.39 -9.73
C VAL A 80 -10.32 14.64 -11.22
N ALA A 81 -10.45 15.91 -11.65
CA ALA A 81 -10.74 16.28 -13.02
C ALA A 81 -9.68 17.25 -13.58
N GLY A 82 -8.57 16.69 -14.06
CA GLY A 82 -7.72 17.36 -15.05
C GLY A 82 -6.47 18.08 -14.55
N GLU A 83 -5.49 17.35 -14.02
CA GLU A 83 -4.10 17.84 -14.05
C GLU A 83 -3.54 17.67 -15.47
N THR A 84 -3.14 18.78 -16.10
CA THR A 84 -2.21 18.74 -17.22
C THR A 84 -0.79 18.59 -16.67
N PHE A 85 -0.12 17.50 -17.04
CA PHE A 85 1.26 17.18 -16.66
C PHE A 85 2.19 18.40 -16.83
N ALA A 86 2.61 19.01 -15.72
CA ALA A 86 3.44 20.20 -15.72
C ALA A 86 4.90 19.85 -15.37
N PHE A 87 5.70 19.64 -16.41
CA PHE A 87 7.13 19.30 -16.37
C PHE A 87 7.98 20.25 -15.49
N ARG A 88 7.51 21.47 -15.28
CA ARG A 88 8.15 22.48 -14.42
C ARG A 88 8.27 22.03 -12.96
N HIS A 89 7.28 21.32 -12.41
CA HIS A 89 7.31 20.83 -11.03
C HIS A 89 8.33 19.71 -10.84
N ILE A 90 8.47 18.85 -11.86
CA ILE A 90 9.50 17.81 -11.89
C ILE A 90 10.89 18.48 -11.87
N LEU A 91 11.13 19.48 -12.73
CA LEU A 91 12.40 20.20 -12.77
C LEU A 91 12.74 20.91 -11.45
N ALA A 92 11.73 21.46 -10.77
CA ALA A 92 11.91 22.10 -9.46
C ALA A 92 12.37 21.09 -8.39
N ALA A 93 11.78 19.89 -8.37
CA ALA A 93 12.17 18.82 -7.45
C ALA A 93 13.61 18.33 -7.70
N PHE A 94 14.04 18.23 -8.97
CA PHE A 94 15.42 17.87 -9.32
C PHE A 94 16.45 18.95 -8.95
N ARG A 95 16.06 20.22 -8.83
CA ARG A 95 16.95 21.35 -8.51
C ARG A 95 17.02 21.68 -7.02
N ASP A 96 16.19 21.06 -6.18
CA ASP A 96 16.18 21.30 -4.74
C ASP A 96 17.27 20.48 -4.02
N TYR A 97 18.24 21.17 -3.40
CA TYR A 97 19.33 20.56 -2.65
C TYR A 97 18.85 19.78 -1.41
N LYS A 98 17.69 20.15 -0.83
CA LYS A 98 17.09 19.43 0.30
C LYS A 98 16.62 18.03 -0.13
N THR A 99 16.07 17.92 -1.34
CA THR A 99 15.71 16.64 -1.94
C THR A 99 16.94 15.74 -2.07
N TRP A 100 18.05 16.28 -2.56
CA TRP A 100 19.31 15.54 -2.68
C TRP A 100 19.92 15.13 -1.34
N LEU A 101 19.84 15.99 -0.31
CA LEU A 101 20.28 15.65 1.04
C LEU A 101 19.41 14.55 1.68
N CYS A 102 18.09 14.64 1.55
CA CYS A 102 17.16 13.59 2.00
C CYS A 102 17.43 12.26 1.26
N MET A 103 17.73 12.30 -0.05
CA MET A 103 18.11 11.13 -0.84
C MET A 103 19.47 10.55 -0.43
N LEU A 104 20.45 11.38 -0.09
CA LEU A 104 21.77 10.93 0.38
C LEU A 104 21.69 10.29 1.78
N ILE A 105 20.86 10.82 2.66
CA ILE A 105 20.62 10.25 4.00
C ILE A 105 19.97 8.87 3.89
N GLY A 106 19.15 8.63 2.87
CA GLY A 106 18.61 7.31 2.59
C GLY A 106 19.05 6.80 1.22
N ALA A 107 20.31 6.41 1.09
CA ALA A 107 20.85 5.80 -0.13
C ALA A 107 20.01 4.62 -0.68
N GLY A 108 19.22 3.95 0.17
CA GLY A 108 18.24 2.92 -0.23
C GLY A 108 16.98 3.45 -0.96
N TYR A 109 16.66 4.74 -0.85
CA TYR A 109 15.53 5.35 -1.56
C TYR A 109 15.83 5.59 -3.03
N ILE A 110 17.09 5.79 -3.42
CA ILE A 110 17.47 5.96 -4.83
C ILE A 110 17.03 4.73 -5.64
N LEU A 111 17.31 3.53 -5.13
CA LEU A 111 16.87 2.29 -5.77
C LEU A 111 15.34 2.17 -5.79
N THR A 112 14.67 2.57 -4.71
CA THR A 112 13.19 2.59 -4.63
C THR A 112 12.58 3.52 -5.67
N CYS A 113 13.15 4.70 -5.88
CA CYS A 113 12.71 5.65 -6.90
C CYS A 113 12.99 5.14 -8.32
N ILE A 114 14.16 4.52 -8.56
CA ILE A 114 14.49 3.92 -9.86
C ILE A 114 13.50 2.80 -10.19
N VAL A 115 13.29 1.86 -9.26
CA VAL A 115 12.33 0.77 -9.43
C VAL A 115 10.92 1.31 -9.63
N GLY A 116 10.51 2.30 -8.85
CA GLY A 116 9.22 2.98 -9.02
C GLY A 116 9.07 3.62 -10.40
N TYR A 117 10.08 4.37 -10.85
CA TYR A 117 10.09 5.00 -12.17
C TYR A 117 9.97 3.99 -13.32
N TYR A 118 10.74 2.89 -13.26
CA TYR A 118 10.68 1.85 -14.28
C TYR A 118 9.38 1.04 -14.21
N ALA A 119 8.89 0.74 -13.00
CA ALA A 119 7.62 0.05 -12.80
C ALA A 119 6.43 0.86 -13.31
N ASP A 120 6.46 2.18 -13.12
CA ASP A 120 5.45 3.13 -13.63
C ASP A 120 5.51 3.22 -15.16
N ARG A 121 6.71 3.26 -15.74
CA ARG A 121 6.88 3.40 -17.19
C ARG A 121 6.54 2.14 -17.99
N LEU A 122 6.79 0.97 -17.40
CA LEU A 122 6.53 -0.33 -18.05
C LEU A 122 5.12 -0.88 -17.76
N GLY A 123 4.37 -0.27 -16.83
CA GLY A 123 2.98 -0.67 -16.52
C GLY A 123 2.83 -2.09 -15.97
N ASN A 124 3.94 -2.69 -15.53
CA ASN A 124 4.11 -4.12 -15.25
C ASN A 124 4.73 -4.30 -13.84
N ARG A 125 4.12 -3.65 -12.84
CA ARG A 125 4.60 -3.51 -11.47
C ARG A 125 4.80 -4.86 -10.77
N GLY A 126 3.98 -5.87 -11.08
CA GLY A 126 4.06 -7.20 -10.48
C GLY A 126 5.37 -7.94 -10.79
N TYR A 127 5.92 -7.81 -12.00
CA TYR A 127 7.20 -8.43 -12.35
C TYR A 127 8.37 -7.82 -11.57
N PHE A 128 8.34 -6.51 -11.33
CA PHE A 128 9.34 -5.83 -10.49
C PHE A 128 9.26 -6.29 -9.04
N ASN A 129 8.05 -6.49 -8.51
CA ASN A 129 7.87 -7.06 -7.18
C ASN A 129 8.47 -8.47 -7.09
N LEU A 130 8.24 -9.35 -8.06
CA LEU A 130 8.81 -10.70 -8.07
C LEU A 130 10.35 -10.67 -8.09
N GLY A 131 10.94 -9.81 -8.93
CA GLY A 131 12.40 -9.64 -8.96
C GLY A 131 12.96 -9.19 -7.62
N CYS A 132 12.33 -8.17 -7.00
CA CYS A 132 12.78 -7.63 -5.72
C CYS A 132 12.59 -8.61 -4.55
N PHE A 133 11.48 -9.35 -4.52
CA PHE A 133 11.28 -10.45 -3.57
C PHE A 133 12.34 -11.54 -3.75
N GLY A 134 12.69 -11.89 -5.00
CA GLY A 134 13.75 -12.86 -5.30
C GLY A 134 15.12 -12.42 -4.74
N VAL A 135 15.49 -11.15 -4.94
CA VAL A 135 16.71 -10.57 -4.36
C VAL A 135 16.68 -10.61 -2.82
N GLY A 136 15.51 -10.30 -2.22
CA GLY A 136 15.31 -10.41 -0.78
C GLY A 136 15.50 -11.83 -0.24
N ILE A 137 14.90 -12.84 -0.91
CA ILE A 137 15.04 -14.26 -0.55
C ILE A 137 16.52 -14.67 -0.56
N VAL A 138 17.26 -14.32 -1.62
CA VAL A 138 18.70 -14.61 -1.71
C VAL A 138 19.46 -13.94 -0.57
N GLY A 139 19.17 -12.67 -0.27
CA GLY A 139 19.79 -11.94 0.83
C GLY A 139 19.60 -12.63 2.19
N TYR A 140 18.37 -13.06 2.53
CA TYR A 140 18.11 -13.75 3.80
C TYR A 140 18.67 -15.18 3.85
N ILE A 141 18.72 -15.91 2.73
CA ILE A 141 19.38 -17.23 2.68
C ILE A 141 20.87 -17.08 3.00
N ILE A 142 21.54 -16.07 2.42
CA ILE A 142 22.95 -15.79 2.73
C ILE A 142 23.10 -15.38 4.20
N LEU A 143 22.18 -14.58 4.74
CA LEU A 143 22.22 -14.16 6.14
C LEU A 143 22.12 -15.35 7.13
N ILE A 144 21.27 -16.33 6.83
CA ILE A 144 21.08 -17.53 7.65
C ILE A 144 22.32 -18.44 7.60
N THR A 145 22.89 -18.61 6.41
CA THR A 145 24.02 -19.52 6.16
C THR A 145 25.38 -18.91 6.47
N SER A 146 25.47 -17.59 6.54
CA SER A 146 26.71 -16.87 6.79
C SER A 146 27.19 -17.08 8.24
N HIS A 147 28.50 -17.31 8.35
CA HIS A 147 29.24 -17.33 9.61
C HIS A 147 30.26 -16.18 9.70
N ASN A 148 30.36 -15.36 8.65
CA ASN A 148 31.33 -14.27 8.53
C ASN A 148 30.62 -12.91 8.63
N ALA A 149 31.15 -11.99 9.44
CA ALA A 149 30.60 -10.66 9.61
C ALA A 149 30.51 -9.90 8.27
N THR A 150 31.55 -9.94 7.44
CA THR A 150 31.59 -9.22 6.15
C THR A 150 30.51 -9.70 5.19
N LEU A 151 30.30 -11.02 5.11
CA LEU A 151 29.28 -11.61 4.26
C LEU A 151 27.87 -11.26 4.75
N SER A 152 27.67 -11.24 6.07
CA SER A 152 26.39 -10.87 6.69
C SER A 152 26.05 -9.39 6.46
N TYR A 153 27.06 -8.51 6.49
CA TYR A 153 26.89 -7.11 6.11
C TYR A 153 26.48 -6.95 4.64
N ILE A 154 27.14 -7.63 3.71
CA ILE A 154 26.76 -7.55 2.29
C ILE A 154 25.33 -8.07 2.09
N ALA A 155 24.99 -9.18 2.73
CA ALA A 155 23.68 -9.80 2.64
C ALA A 155 22.55 -8.93 3.22
N ILE A 156 22.80 -8.15 4.28
CA ILE A 156 21.78 -7.24 4.81
C ILE A 156 21.50 -6.09 3.85
N TYR A 157 22.52 -5.54 3.20
CA TYR A 157 22.34 -4.51 2.16
C TYR A 157 21.64 -5.05 0.93
N LEU A 158 21.93 -6.31 0.54
CA LEU A 158 21.25 -6.99 -0.56
C LEU A 158 19.77 -7.28 -0.22
N ALA A 159 19.48 -7.73 1.00
CA ALA A 159 18.11 -7.95 1.45
C ALA A 159 17.31 -6.63 1.51
N ALA A 160 17.92 -5.57 2.06
CA ALA A 160 17.34 -4.24 2.15
C ALA A 160 17.01 -3.66 0.76
N SER A 161 17.91 -3.83 -0.21
CA SER A 161 17.71 -3.34 -1.58
C SER A 161 16.53 -4.03 -2.29
N GLY A 162 16.21 -5.28 -1.94
CA GLY A 162 15.01 -5.98 -2.42
C GLY A 162 13.73 -5.57 -1.68
N ILE A 163 13.77 -5.39 -0.35
CA ILE A 163 12.55 -5.16 0.44
C ILE A 163 12.00 -3.74 0.26
N TYR A 164 12.85 -2.71 0.30
CA TYR A 164 12.35 -1.32 0.32
C TYR A 164 11.57 -0.93 -0.94
N PRO A 165 12.01 -1.27 -2.17
CA PRO A 165 11.25 -0.98 -3.38
C PRO A 165 9.88 -1.68 -3.43
N VAL A 166 9.79 -2.89 -2.88
CA VAL A 166 8.56 -3.69 -2.86
C VAL A 166 7.47 -2.98 -2.06
N VAL A 167 7.79 -2.36 -0.93
CA VAL A 167 6.80 -1.69 -0.09
C VAL A 167 6.12 -0.54 -0.84
N ALA A 168 6.92 0.33 -1.46
CA ALA A 168 6.40 1.45 -2.24
C ALA A 168 5.63 0.97 -3.47
N ASN A 169 6.21 0.04 -4.25
CA ASN A 169 5.60 -0.44 -5.48
C ASN A 169 4.30 -1.23 -5.25
N SER A 170 4.25 -2.07 -4.20
CA SER A 170 3.04 -2.83 -3.85
C SER A 170 1.92 -1.93 -3.37
N THR A 171 2.23 -0.90 -2.57
CA THR A 171 1.23 0.09 -2.11
C THR A 171 0.55 0.78 -3.29
N THR A 172 1.34 1.24 -4.26
CA THR A 172 0.81 1.86 -5.48
C THR A 172 0.08 0.84 -6.37
N TRP A 173 0.57 -0.40 -6.45
CA TRP A 173 -0.08 -1.46 -7.23
C TRP A 173 -1.46 -1.83 -6.67
N PHE A 174 -1.62 -1.88 -5.35
CA PHE A 174 -2.92 -2.09 -4.70
C PHE A 174 -3.88 -0.92 -4.94
N ALA A 175 -3.39 0.31 -4.83
CA ALA A 175 -4.20 1.50 -5.10
C ALA A 175 -4.69 1.54 -6.56
N ASN A 176 -3.86 1.12 -7.52
CA ASN A 176 -4.23 1.11 -8.93
C ASN A 176 -5.23 0.00 -9.30
N ASN A 177 -5.27 -1.09 -8.54
CA ASN A 177 -6.17 -2.23 -8.80
C ASN A 177 -7.49 -2.17 -8.02
N ALA A 178 -7.66 -1.22 -7.11
CA ALA A 178 -8.94 -0.93 -6.48
C ALA A 178 -9.60 0.27 -7.17
N GLU A 179 -10.89 0.18 -7.50
CA GLU A 179 -11.67 1.31 -8.00
C GLU A 179 -12.46 1.97 -6.86
N GLY A 180 -12.50 3.31 -6.86
CA GLY A 180 -13.13 4.13 -5.82
C GLY A 180 -12.16 4.55 -4.71
N SER A 181 -12.23 5.81 -4.28
CA SER A 181 -11.33 6.40 -3.27
C SER A 181 -11.41 5.68 -1.92
N TYR A 182 -12.63 5.36 -1.47
CA TYR A 182 -12.88 4.66 -0.20
C TYR A 182 -12.27 3.26 -0.19
N LYS A 183 -12.54 2.46 -1.24
CA LYS A 183 -12.01 1.10 -1.38
C LYS A 183 -10.48 1.11 -1.49
N ARG A 184 -9.90 2.04 -2.27
CA ARG A 184 -8.44 2.24 -2.35
C ARG A 184 -7.83 2.52 -0.98
N GLY A 185 -8.40 3.46 -0.23
CA GLY A 185 -7.91 3.84 1.10
C GLY A 185 -7.92 2.66 2.07
N VAL A 186 -9.04 1.93 2.16
CA VAL A 186 -9.16 0.75 3.03
C VAL A 186 -8.18 -0.35 2.62
N THR A 187 -8.07 -0.67 1.32
CA THR A 187 -7.15 -1.70 0.83
C THR A 187 -5.70 -1.37 1.16
N VAL A 188 -5.27 -0.12 0.94
CA VAL A 188 -3.91 0.33 1.27
C VAL A 188 -3.68 0.29 2.78
N ALA A 189 -4.63 0.75 3.59
CA ALA A 189 -4.52 0.73 5.04
C ALA A 189 -4.42 -0.70 5.60
N MET A 190 -5.24 -1.64 5.11
CA MET A 190 -5.16 -3.05 5.48
C MET A 190 -3.80 -3.64 5.12
N ALA A 191 -3.29 -3.37 3.91
CA ALA A 191 -1.99 -3.87 3.48
C ALA A 191 -0.84 -3.37 4.38
N ILE A 192 -0.86 -2.09 4.77
CA ILE A 192 0.12 -1.51 5.71
C ILE A 192 -0.05 -2.12 7.11
N GLY A 193 -1.30 -2.31 7.57
CA GLY A 193 -1.59 -2.94 8.86
C GLY A 193 -0.99 -4.34 8.99
N PHE A 194 -1.20 -5.20 7.98
CA PHE A 194 -0.59 -6.53 7.94
C PHE A 194 0.94 -6.49 7.83
N ALA A 195 1.50 -5.48 7.16
CA ALA A 195 2.94 -5.31 7.05
C ALA A 195 3.62 -5.00 8.41
N ASN A 196 2.89 -4.46 9.39
CA ASN A 196 3.43 -4.19 10.73
C ASN A 196 3.38 -5.39 11.68
N LEU A 197 2.73 -6.49 11.30
CA LEU A 197 2.69 -7.74 12.10
C LEU A 197 3.98 -8.57 11.98
N GLN A 198 5.04 -8.00 11.41
CA GLN A 198 6.28 -8.69 11.07
C GLN A 198 7.25 -8.74 12.26
N GLY A 199 7.86 -9.91 12.47
CA GLY A 199 9.15 -10.06 13.17
C GLY A 199 9.12 -10.13 14.70
N ILE A 200 9.33 -11.33 15.24
CA ILE A 200 9.71 -11.54 16.65
C ILE A 200 11.21 -11.85 16.67
N TYR A 201 12.05 -10.84 16.97
CA TYR A 201 13.45 -11.08 17.31
C TYR A 201 13.55 -11.29 18.82
N ARG A 202 13.92 -12.50 19.24
CA ARG A 202 14.07 -12.82 20.66
C ARG A 202 15.52 -12.61 21.08
N ALA A 203 15.75 -11.88 22.16
CA ALA A 203 17.10 -11.65 22.70
C ALA A 203 17.87 -12.94 23.04
N GLN A 204 17.16 -14.02 23.36
CA GLN A 204 17.72 -15.36 23.62
C GLN A 204 18.36 -16.03 22.39
N ASP A 205 17.99 -15.61 21.17
CA ASP A 205 18.51 -16.20 19.94
C ASP A 205 19.80 -15.49 19.49
N ALA A 206 20.32 -14.56 20.31
CA ALA A 206 21.62 -13.95 20.12
C ALA A 206 22.75 -15.00 20.10
N PRO A 207 23.84 -14.77 19.35
CA PRO A 207 24.12 -13.61 18.50
C PRO A 207 23.64 -13.73 17.05
N ARG A 208 23.12 -14.90 16.62
CA ARG A 208 22.83 -15.19 15.20
C ARG A 208 21.37 -15.00 14.78
N TYR A 209 20.42 -14.96 15.71
CA TYR A 209 18.99 -14.70 15.46
C TYR A 209 18.39 -15.50 14.29
N ILE A 210 18.80 -16.75 14.13
CA ILE A 210 18.44 -17.60 12.96
C ILE A 210 16.93 -17.73 12.81
N LEU A 211 16.21 -17.88 13.94
CA LEU A 211 14.75 -17.95 13.94
C LEU A 211 14.11 -16.68 13.37
N GLY A 212 14.60 -15.50 13.76
CA GLY A 212 14.11 -14.22 13.23
C GLY A 212 14.33 -14.10 11.73
N HIS A 213 15.51 -14.50 11.24
CA HIS A 213 15.82 -14.52 9.82
C HIS A 213 14.97 -15.54 9.04
N ALA A 214 14.71 -16.72 9.61
CA ALA A 214 13.88 -17.75 9.00
C ALA A 214 12.40 -17.31 8.91
N VAL A 215 11.87 -16.68 9.95
CA VAL A 215 10.52 -16.10 9.94
C VAL A 215 10.41 -15.03 8.86
N GLN A 216 11.39 -14.12 8.78
CA GLN A 216 11.41 -13.08 7.76
C GLN A 216 11.51 -13.65 6.33
N LEU A 217 12.33 -14.68 6.12
CA LEU A 217 12.40 -15.41 4.86
C LEU A 217 11.05 -16.04 4.49
N GLY A 218 10.33 -16.58 5.48
CA GLY A 218 8.97 -17.11 5.32
C GLY A 218 7.99 -16.04 4.83
N TYR A 219 8.02 -14.84 5.40
CA TYR A 219 7.16 -13.73 4.97
C TYR A 219 7.49 -13.22 3.57
N ILE A 220 8.77 -13.12 3.22
CA ILE A 220 9.19 -12.69 1.88
C ILE A 220 8.77 -13.74 0.83
N SER A 221 8.92 -15.03 1.16
CA SER A 221 8.45 -16.14 0.33
C SER A 221 6.92 -16.12 0.15
N LEU A 222 6.17 -15.86 1.23
CA LEU A 222 4.72 -15.70 1.16
C LEU A 222 4.33 -14.51 0.28
N GLY A 223 5.05 -13.38 0.39
CA GLY A 223 4.88 -12.20 -0.47
C GLY A 223 5.13 -12.50 -1.95
N PHE A 224 6.16 -13.29 -2.27
CA PHE A 224 6.45 -13.75 -3.63
C PHE A 224 5.30 -14.61 -4.20
N ILE A 225 4.80 -15.57 -3.41
CA ILE A 225 3.68 -16.43 -3.80
C ILE A 225 2.41 -15.59 -3.98
N ALA A 226 2.08 -14.73 -3.03
CA ALA A 226 0.91 -13.86 -3.09
C ALA A 226 0.94 -12.94 -4.31
N THR A 227 2.10 -12.34 -4.61
CA THR A 227 2.31 -11.52 -5.81
C THR A 227 2.11 -12.33 -7.08
N SER A 228 2.64 -13.55 -7.14
CA SER A 228 2.46 -14.46 -8.28
C SER A 228 0.99 -14.83 -8.49
N VAL A 229 0.28 -15.18 -7.42
CA VAL A 229 -1.16 -15.50 -7.47
C VAL A 229 -1.98 -14.27 -7.91
N LEU A 230 -1.68 -13.09 -7.37
CA LEU A 230 -2.35 -11.86 -7.75
C LEU A 230 -2.10 -11.56 -9.24
N MET A 231 -0.85 -11.62 -9.72
CA MET A 231 -0.54 -11.46 -11.13
C MET A 231 -1.31 -12.44 -12.03
N LEU A 232 -1.35 -13.73 -11.67
CA LEU A 232 -2.07 -14.74 -12.44
C LEU A 232 -3.58 -14.48 -12.47
N THR A 233 -4.16 -14.06 -11.35
CA THR A 233 -5.60 -13.74 -11.27
C THR A 233 -5.94 -12.48 -12.05
N LEU A 234 -5.14 -11.41 -11.95
CA LEU A 234 -5.33 -10.18 -12.74
C LEU A 234 -5.17 -10.46 -14.24
N HIS A 235 -4.18 -11.27 -14.63
CA HIS A 235 -3.98 -11.65 -16.03
C HIS A 235 -5.15 -12.50 -16.57
N ARG A 236 -5.66 -13.44 -15.77
CA ARG A 236 -6.84 -14.23 -16.12
C ARG A 236 -8.08 -13.36 -16.26
N GLU A 237 -8.30 -12.41 -15.35
CA GLU A 237 -9.48 -11.55 -15.38
C GLU A 237 -9.43 -10.56 -16.55
N ASN A 238 -8.27 -9.96 -16.82
CA ASN A 238 -8.08 -9.11 -18.01
C ASN A 238 -8.33 -9.89 -19.32
N LYS A 239 -7.90 -11.16 -19.42
CA LYS A 239 -8.21 -12.02 -20.57
C LYS A 239 -9.71 -12.32 -20.71
N LYS A 240 -10.43 -12.56 -19.60
CA LYS A 240 -11.89 -12.73 -19.63
C LYS A 240 -12.61 -11.49 -20.14
N ARG A 241 -12.16 -10.30 -19.72
CA ARG A 241 -12.70 -9.02 -20.19
C ARG A 241 -12.41 -8.76 -21.67
N GLN A 242 -11.22 -9.10 -22.16
CA GLN A 242 -10.90 -8.99 -23.60
C GLN A 242 -11.77 -9.89 -24.48
N ARG A 243 -12.20 -11.03 -23.97
CA ARG A 243 -13.16 -11.94 -24.65
C ARG A 243 -14.62 -11.48 -24.53
N GLY A 244 -14.88 -10.37 -23.85
CA GLY A 244 -16.21 -9.83 -23.62
C GLY A 244 -17.06 -10.66 -22.64
N GLU A 245 -16.48 -11.59 -21.89
CA GLU A 245 -17.22 -12.44 -20.94
C GLU A 245 -17.83 -11.63 -19.78
N ARG A 246 -17.27 -10.45 -19.51
CA ARG A 246 -17.68 -9.55 -18.43
C ARG A 246 -18.47 -8.33 -18.92
N ASP A 247 -18.80 -8.27 -20.20
CA ASP A 247 -19.52 -7.13 -20.78
C ASP A 247 -20.93 -7.07 -20.18
N GLU A 248 -21.33 -5.89 -19.73
CA GLU A 248 -22.70 -5.58 -19.32
C GLU A 248 -23.45 -4.87 -20.45
N ILE A 249 -24.77 -4.72 -20.29
CA ILE A 249 -25.59 -3.95 -21.23
C ILE A 249 -25.69 -2.52 -20.72
N ILE A 250 -25.30 -1.56 -21.57
CA ILE A 250 -25.41 -0.13 -21.31
C ILE A 250 -26.43 0.43 -22.29
N LEU A 251 -27.59 0.86 -21.77
CA LEU A 251 -28.72 1.29 -22.59
C LEU A 251 -28.40 2.55 -23.40
N SER A 252 -27.58 3.45 -22.85
CA SER A 252 -27.16 4.67 -23.55
C SER A 252 -26.29 4.44 -24.79
N GLU A 253 -25.68 3.25 -24.95
CA GLU A 253 -24.67 3.01 -26.00
C GLU A 253 -25.25 2.52 -27.35
N ASN A 254 -26.58 2.33 -27.44
CA ASN A 254 -27.35 1.97 -28.64
C ASN A 254 -26.63 1.00 -29.62
N ARG A 255 -25.99 -0.03 -29.06
CA ARG A 255 -25.13 -0.98 -29.79
C ARG A 255 -25.97 -2.19 -30.21
N MET A 256 -26.01 -2.53 -31.51
CA MET A 256 -26.64 -3.78 -31.98
C MET A 256 -25.88 -4.97 -31.40
N LEU A 257 -26.50 -5.66 -30.43
CA LEU A 257 -25.93 -6.82 -29.77
C LEU A 257 -26.34 -8.10 -30.52
N ASP A 258 -25.36 -8.96 -30.76
CA ASP A 258 -25.59 -10.34 -31.19
C ASP A 258 -26.48 -11.06 -30.15
N PRO A 259 -27.59 -11.72 -30.54
CA PRO A 259 -28.54 -12.36 -29.61
C PRO A 259 -27.89 -13.31 -28.59
N GLU A 260 -26.83 -14.01 -29.00
CA GLU A 260 -26.07 -14.91 -28.10
C GLU A 260 -25.30 -14.12 -27.02
N LYS A 261 -24.73 -12.97 -27.39
CA LYS A 261 -24.00 -12.10 -26.46
C LYS A 261 -24.95 -11.33 -25.55
N GLU A 262 -26.14 -10.96 -26.03
CA GLU A 262 -27.14 -10.26 -25.22
C GLU A 262 -27.55 -11.07 -24.00
N THR A 263 -27.81 -12.37 -24.17
CA THR A 263 -28.18 -13.27 -23.06
C THR A 263 -27.06 -13.39 -22.02
N ARG A 264 -25.81 -13.47 -22.48
CA ARG A 264 -24.63 -13.50 -21.60
C ARG A 264 -24.45 -12.17 -20.87
N ASN A 265 -24.58 -11.05 -21.57
CA ASN A 265 -24.35 -9.72 -21.02
C ASN A 265 -25.46 -9.30 -20.05
N LYS A 266 -26.71 -9.74 -20.27
CA LYS A 266 -27.81 -9.60 -19.28
C LYS A 266 -27.46 -10.20 -17.93
N ARG A 267 -26.75 -11.34 -17.89
CA ARG A 267 -26.31 -11.96 -16.62
C ARG A 267 -25.29 -11.10 -15.86
N ASN A 268 -24.56 -10.26 -16.58
CA ASN A 268 -23.62 -9.33 -15.98
C ASN A 268 -24.31 -8.04 -15.51
N GLY A 269 -25.59 -7.81 -15.81
CA GLY A 269 -26.35 -6.63 -15.39
C GLY A 269 -26.67 -5.68 -16.55
N VAL A 270 -27.68 -4.84 -16.33
CA VAL A 270 -28.17 -3.83 -17.28
C VAL A 270 -28.16 -2.48 -16.57
N PHE A 271 -27.49 -1.50 -17.18
CA PHE A 271 -27.31 -0.16 -16.63
C PHE A 271 -27.75 0.89 -17.64
N GLU A 272 -28.26 2.03 -17.14
CA GLU A 272 -28.65 3.14 -18.01
C GLU A 272 -27.43 3.81 -18.63
N THR A 273 -26.44 4.15 -17.81
CA THR A 273 -25.20 4.81 -18.24
C THR A 273 -23.94 4.05 -17.83
N VAL A 274 -22.82 4.40 -18.45
CA VAL A 274 -21.48 3.91 -18.08
C VAL A 274 -21.13 4.30 -16.63
N GLU A 275 -21.55 5.50 -16.20
CA GLU A 275 -21.27 5.99 -14.85
C GLU A 275 -22.01 5.18 -13.78
N ASP A 276 -23.24 4.77 -14.05
CA ASP A 276 -24.01 3.91 -13.15
C ASP A 276 -23.37 2.52 -13.02
N ALA A 277 -22.98 1.92 -14.15
CA ALA A 277 -22.26 0.66 -14.17
C ALA A 277 -20.95 0.74 -13.37
N ARG A 278 -20.20 1.84 -13.51
CA ARG A 278 -18.96 2.12 -12.79
C ARG A 278 -19.19 2.32 -11.28
N ARG A 279 -20.26 3.04 -10.91
CA ARG A 279 -20.59 3.33 -9.51
C ARG A 279 -21.04 2.08 -8.76
N GLU A 280 -21.85 1.23 -9.39
CA GLU A 280 -22.42 0.05 -8.75
C GLU A 280 -21.44 -1.13 -8.72
N LYS A 281 -20.70 -1.36 -9.81
CA LYS A 281 -19.76 -2.49 -9.90
C LYS A 281 -18.36 -2.18 -9.40
N GLY A 282 -17.95 -0.91 -9.38
CA GLY A 282 -16.55 -0.51 -9.13
C GLY A 282 -15.59 -1.29 -10.04
N ASP A 283 -14.58 -1.91 -9.44
CA ASP A 283 -13.50 -2.66 -10.12
C ASP A 283 -14.00 -3.87 -10.94
N LYS A 284 -15.25 -4.29 -10.75
CA LYS A 284 -15.89 -5.35 -11.55
C LYS A 284 -16.49 -4.85 -12.86
N TRP A 285 -16.58 -3.54 -13.08
CA TRP A 285 -17.05 -2.93 -14.33
C TRP A 285 -16.23 -3.42 -15.54
N SER A 286 -16.88 -3.63 -16.68
CA SER A 286 -16.25 -4.23 -17.87
C SER A 286 -15.14 -3.35 -18.46
N GLY A 287 -15.25 -2.04 -18.29
CA GLY A 287 -14.25 -1.06 -18.75
C GLY A 287 -13.01 -0.97 -17.86
N PHE A 288 -13.07 -1.46 -16.62
CA PHE A 288 -11.92 -1.45 -15.72
C PHE A 288 -10.83 -2.42 -16.21
N ARG A 289 -9.58 -1.95 -16.23
CA ARG A 289 -8.41 -2.75 -16.63
C ARG A 289 -7.46 -2.83 -15.45
N TYR A 290 -7.23 -4.06 -14.98
CA TYR A 290 -6.28 -4.27 -13.90
C TYR A 290 -4.85 -4.05 -14.40
N HIS A 291 -4.03 -3.41 -13.57
CA HIS A 291 -2.61 -3.21 -13.86
C HIS A 291 -1.83 -4.41 -13.35
N LEU A 292 -0.93 -4.93 -14.19
CA LEU A 292 -0.07 -6.08 -13.87
C LEU A 292 1.13 -5.69 -13.03
#